data_AF-A0A8B9UI49-F1
#
_entry.id   AF-A0A8B9UI49-F1
#
_cell.length_a   1.000
_cell.length_b   1.000
_cell.length_c   1.000
_cell.angle_alpha   90.00
_cell.angle_beta   90.00
_cell.angle_gamma   90.00
#
_symmetry.space_group_name_H-M   'P 1'
#
loop_
_entity.id
_entity.type
_entity.pdbx_description
1 polymer ?
#
loop_
_entity_poly.entity_id
_entity_poly.type
_entity_poly.pdbx_seq_one_letter_code
_entity_poly.pdbx_strand_id
1 'polypeptide(L)'
;SSPCPSSCPRRASAPSTPASWWRKRRRKRVESARLPTRRLVTTPTAWRRFSAPSTPSSRRSRACGARWVPRTTRPALARTCSSATPVCPTVSGTAGARVGGGRRGTAPSALSEPSRSSAGEYWIDPNQGCARDSFKVFCNFTAGGETCVFPSKDVEEVKASSWEQEDPQRWFSQFKEGSRFSYTDSDGQPLGVVQLTFLRLLSVSARQNFTYHCHRSVAWHSTSTGDHRHALRFLAANEEELSYDTSPYIKAVADGCATRKGSSRTVLEVSTPRLEQLPLTDVRVVDFGEPNQRFGFEVGPVCFLG
;
A
#
# COMPACT_ATOMS: atom_id res chain seq x y z
N SER A 1 10.31 -38.75 -62.41
CA SER A 1 9.89 -38.47 -63.80
C SER A 1 8.38 -38.61 -63.89
N SER A 2 7.65 -37.49 -63.87
CA SER A 2 6.29 -37.39 -64.42
C SER A 2 6.40 -37.31 -65.97
N PRO A 3 5.34 -37.52 -66.79
CA PRO A 3 4.16 -36.63 -66.83
C PRO A 3 2.81 -37.27 -67.22
N CYS A 4 1.76 -36.44 -67.17
CA CYS A 4 0.34 -36.64 -67.52
C CYS A 4 0.07 -36.97 -69.01
N PRO A 5 -1.21 -37.13 -69.43
CA PRO A 5 -1.91 -35.94 -69.99
C PRO A 5 -3.45 -35.83 -69.82
N SER A 6 -3.90 -34.57 -69.81
CA SER A 6 -5.14 -33.89 -70.27
C SER A 6 -6.43 -34.63 -70.65
N SER A 7 -7.60 -34.16 -70.15
CA SER A 7 -8.63 -33.39 -70.92
C SER A 7 -10.01 -33.35 -70.21
N CYS A 8 -10.72 -32.20 -70.28
CA CYS A 8 -12.12 -32.00 -69.84
C CYS A 8 -13.06 -31.87 -71.06
N PRO A 9 -14.38 -32.11 -70.91
CA PRO A 9 -15.32 -30.97 -71.01
C PRO A 9 -16.67 -31.05 -70.23
N ARG A 10 -17.18 -29.84 -69.89
CA ARG A 10 -18.57 -29.29 -69.88
C ARG A 10 -19.80 -30.01 -69.26
N ARG A 11 -20.40 -29.31 -68.27
CA ARG A 11 -21.81 -28.80 -68.11
C ARG A 11 -23.02 -29.76 -68.33
N ALA A 12 -23.89 -29.91 -67.30
CA ALA A 12 -25.27 -29.34 -67.21
C ALA A 12 -26.23 -30.09 -66.23
N SER A 13 -26.86 -29.30 -65.33
CA SER A 13 -28.26 -29.33 -64.80
C SER A 13 -28.98 -30.58 -64.21
N ALA A 14 -29.23 -30.50 -62.88
CA ALA A 14 -30.52 -30.59 -62.12
C ALA A 14 -31.36 -31.90 -62.09
N PRO A 15 -32.40 -32.07 -61.22
CA PRO A 15 -32.68 -31.58 -59.84
C PRO A 15 -33.19 -32.68 -58.85
N SER A 16 -33.25 -32.40 -57.54
CA SER A 16 -34.39 -32.80 -56.66
C SER A 16 -34.36 -32.08 -55.30
N THR A 17 -35.42 -31.32 -55.02
CA THR A 17 -35.86 -30.72 -53.74
C THR A 17 -36.79 -31.70 -52.99
N PRO A 18 -37.42 -31.37 -51.82
CA PRO A 18 -37.14 -30.36 -50.78
C PRO A 18 -37.21 -30.94 -49.33
N ALA A 19 -36.75 -30.16 -48.33
CA ALA A 19 -37.40 -30.15 -47.01
C ALA A 19 -37.20 -28.78 -46.34
N SER A 20 -38.29 -28.04 -46.28
CA SER A 20 -38.52 -26.75 -45.64
C SER A 20 -38.40 -26.83 -44.12
N TRP A 21 -37.77 -25.85 -43.46
CA TRP A 21 -38.28 -25.29 -42.19
C TRP A 21 -37.93 -23.81 -42.06
N TRP A 22 -38.92 -23.09 -41.56
CA TRP A 22 -39.14 -21.65 -41.63
C TRP A 22 -38.37 -20.80 -40.60
N ARG A 23 -38.07 -19.57 -41.01
CA ARG A 23 -37.78 -18.40 -40.17
C ARG A 23 -38.90 -18.14 -39.14
N LYS A 24 -38.56 -17.55 -37.97
CA LYS A 24 -38.92 -16.14 -37.67
C LYS A 24 -38.44 -15.63 -36.31
N ARG A 25 -37.83 -14.45 -36.39
CA ARG A 25 -37.70 -13.33 -35.44
C ARG A 25 -38.72 -13.32 -34.28
N ARG A 26 -38.27 -12.94 -33.08
CA ARG A 26 -39.09 -12.23 -32.09
C ARG A 26 -38.41 -10.94 -31.63
N ARG A 27 -39.13 -9.83 -31.84
CA ARG A 27 -39.02 -8.54 -31.15
C ARG A 27 -39.26 -8.77 -29.65
N LYS A 28 -38.43 -8.21 -28.76
CA LYS A 28 -38.77 -8.05 -27.34
C LYS A 28 -39.49 -6.73 -27.15
N ARG A 29 -40.73 -6.82 -26.66
CA ARG A 29 -41.58 -5.73 -26.19
C ARG A 29 -41.31 -5.52 -24.70
N VAL A 30 -41.23 -4.26 -24.31
CA VAL A 30 -41.19 -3.77 -22.92
C VAL A 30 -42.55 -4.05 -22.28
N GLU A 31 -42.56 -4.69 -21.11
CA GLU A 31 -43.75 -4.80 -20.26
C GLU A 31 -43.33 -4.74 -18.78
N SER A 32 -43.97 -3.81 -18.06
CA SER A 32 -43.73 -3.46 -16.66
C SER A 32 -44.00 -4.62 -15.71
N ALA A 33 -43.01 -4.98 -14.89
CA ALA A 33 -43.18 -5.87 -13.75
C ALA A 33 -43.59 -5.06 -12.51
N ARG A 34 -44.74 -5.44 -11.92
CA ARG A 34 -45.24 -4.94 -10.64
C ARG A 34 -44.40 -5.50 -9.48
N LEU A 35 -44.06 -4.63 -8.52
CA LEU A 35 -43.42 -4.95 -7.25
C LEU A 35 -44.33 -5.81 -6.35
N PRO A 36 -43.78 -6.81 -5.63
CA PRO A 36 -44.47 -7.39 -4.47
C PRO A 36 -44.14 -6.60 -3.20
N THR A 37 -45.17 -6.02 -2.59
CA THR A 37 -45.17 -5.43 -1.24
C THR A 37 -44.80 -6.47 -0.19
N ARG A 38 -43.63 -6.30 0.46
CA ARG A 38 -43.28 -7.01 1.70
C ARG A 38 -43.91 -6.28 2.89
N ARG A 39 -44.77 -6.98 3.63
CA ARG A 39 -45.31 -6.52 4.92
C ARG A 39 -44.20 -6.52 5.98
N LEU A 40 -44.00 -5.38 6.63
CA LEU A 40 -43.26 -5.25 7.88
C LEU A 40 -44.11 -5.85 9.01
N VAL A 41 -43.60 -6.91 9.64
CA VAL A 41 -44.13 -7.41 10.92
C VAL A 41 -43.24 -6.84 12.03
N THR A 42 -43.79 -5.89 12.76
CA THR A 42 -43.23 -5.36 14.01
C THR A 42 -43.59 -6.31 15.16
N THR A 43 -42.61 -6.91 15.82
CA THR A 43 -42.80 -7.61 17.10
C THR A 43 -42.49 -6.65 18.26
N PRO A 44 -43.37 -6.51 19.27
CA PRO A 44 -43.11 -5.66 20.42
C PRO A 44 -42.30 -6.43 21.48
N THR A 45 -41.14 -5.88 21.86
CA THR A 45 -40.36 -6.39 23.00
C THR A 45 -41.04 -5.92 24.29
N ALA A 46 -41.65 -6.86 25.01
CA ALA A 46 -42.29 -6.61 26.29
C ALA A 46 -41.24 -6.39 27.39
N TRP A 47 -41.41 -5.29 28.13
CA TRP A 47 -40.68 -4.99 29.36
C TRP A 47 -41.16 -5.93 30.48
N ARG A 48 -40.27 -6.75 31.04
CA ARG A 48 -40.49 -7.42 32.33
C ARG A 48 -39.64 -6.76 33.39
N ARG A 49 -40.32 -6.10 34.34
CA ARG A 49 -39.78 -5.75 35.66
C ARG A 49 -39.42 -7.03 36.39
N PHE A 50 -38.18 -7.12 36.88
CA PHE A 50 -37.82 -8.07 37.93
C PHE A 50 -37.49 -7.31 39.20
N SER A 51 -38.24 -7.65 40.24
CA SER A 51 -38.15 -7.16 41.61
C SER A 51 -36.90 -7.68 42.31
N ALA A 52 -36.38 -6.89 43.24
CA ALA A 52 -35.29 -7.26 44.13
C ALA A 52 -35.65 -8.44 45.05
N PRO A 53 -34.68 -9.30 45.42
CA PRO A 53 -34.81 -10.17 46.58
C PRO A 53 -34.14 -9.56 47.82
N SER A 54 -34.90 -9.59 48.91
CA SER A 54 -34.53 -9.33 50.29
C SER A 54 -33.56 -10.38 50.86
N THR A 55 -32.76 -9.94 51.83
CA THR A 55 -31.89 -10.71 52.74
C THR A 55 -32.58 -11.84 53.49
N PRO A 56 -31.81 -12.84 53.96
CA PRO A 56 -31.82 -13.14 55.39
C PRO A 56 -30.41 -13.31 56.03
N SER A 57 -30.44 -13.36 57.35
CA SER A 57 -29.41 -13.04 58.33
C SER A 57 -28.63 -14.21 58.95
N SER A 58 -27.47 -13.86 59.54
CA SER A 58 -26.77 -14.50 60.69
C SER A 58 -25.92 -15.77 60.36
N ARG A 59 -24.73 -16.02 60.93
CA ARG A 59 -24.20 -15.74 62.28
C ARG A 59 -22.66 -15.95 62.33
N ARG A 60 -21.99 -15.11 63.14
CA ARG A 60 -20.77 -15.30 64.00
C ARG A 60 -19.34 -15.50 63.43
N SER A 61 -18.56 -14.41 63.61
CA SER A 61 -17.36 -14.31 64.47
C SER A 61 -16.07 -15.07 64.11
N ARG A 62 -15.01 -14.29 63.84
CA ARG A 62 -13.88 -14.07 64.76
C ARG A 62 -12.93 -12.99 64.21
N ALA A 63 -12.68 -11.98 65.03
CA ALA A 63 -11.60 -11.02 64.83
C ALA A 63 -10.28 -11.67 65.26
N CYS A 64 -9.25 -11.54 64.42
CA CYS A 64 -7.85 -11.56 64.84
C CYS A 64 -7.21 -10.30 64.24
N GLY A 65 -6.78 -9.39 65.12
CA GLY A 65 -6.00 -8.24 64.73
C GLY A 65 -4.62 -8.69 64.23
N ALA A 66 -4.21 -8.17 63.08
CA ALA A 66 -2.83 -8.23 62.62
C ALA A 66 -2.40 -6.82 62.19
N ARG A 67 -1.61 -6.24 63.10
CA ARG A 67 -0.71 -5.10 62.96
C ARG A 67 -0.19 -4.89 61.53
N TRP A 68 -0.41 -3.70 60.99
CA TRP A 68 0.22 -3.24 59.75
C TRP A 68 1.73 -3.16 59.94
N VAL A 69 2.47 -4.05 59.27
CA VAL A 69 3.92 -3.91 59.07
C VAL A 69 4.10 -3.24 57.71
N PRO A 70 4.87 -2.13 57.60
CA PRO A 70 5.12 -1.54 56.29
C PRO A 70 5.92 -2.54 55.48
N ARG A 71 5.32 -3.06 54.40
CA ARG A 71 6.07 -3.80 53.39
C ARG A 71 7.11 -2.83 52.85
N THR A 72 8.37 -3.18 53.10
CA THR A 72 9.54 -2.64 52.42
C THR A 72 9.23 -2.56 50.92
N THR A 73 9.17 -1.33 50.42
CA THR A 73 9.10 -1.02 49.01
C THR A 73 10.28 -1.70 48.32
N ARG A 74 9.99 -2.81 47.62
CA ARG A 74 10.81 -3.17 46.47
C ARG A 74 10.83 -1.94 45.57
N PRO A 75 11.99 -1.48 45.07
CA PRO A 75 11.98 -0.44 44.07
C PRO A 75 11.22 -1.02 42.89
N ALA A 76 10.05 -0.45 42.58
CA ALA A 76 9.51 -0.59 41.25
C ALA A 76 10.64 -0.08 40.35
N LEU A 77 11.21 -0.96 39.53
CA LEU A 77 11.91 -0.55 38.33
C LEU A 77 10.87 0.19 37.50
N ALA A 78 10.67 1.47 37.78
CA ALA A 78 10.14 2.40 36.82
C ALA A 78 11.12 2.32 35.65
N ARG A 79 10.80 1.47 34.67
CA ARG A 79 11.37 1.59 33.33
C ARG A 79 10.87 2.94 32.84
N THR A 80 11.65 3.97 33.12
CA THR A 80 11.57 5.23 32.39
C THR A 80 11.63 4.86 30.92
N CYS A 81 10.51 4.94 30.23
CA CYS A 81 10.51 4.80 28.78
C CYS A 81 11.25 6.04 28.28
N SER A 82 12.50 5.85 27.85
CA SER A 82 13.27 6.92 27.23
C SER A 82 12.50 7.42 26.02
N SER A 83 12.22 8.72 25.94
CA SER A 83 11.51 9.33 24.82
C SER A 83 12.39 9.30 23.57
N ALA A 84 12.05 8.49 22.58
CA ALA A 84 12.56 8.64 21.23
C ALA A 84 11.83 9.81 20.54
N THR A 85 12.46 10.42 19.53
CA THR A 85 11.84 11.52 18.79
C THR A 85 10.72 10.99 17.89
N PRO A 86 9.60 11.73 17.77
CA PRO A 86 8.43 11.24 17.05
C PRO A 86 8.65 11.20 15.52
N VAL A 87 9.44 12.13 14.99
CA VAL A 87 9.90 12.18 13.59
C VAL A 87 11.39 12.55 13.57
N CYS A 88 12.04 12.43 12.41
CA CYS A 88 13.38 12.96 12.21
C CYS A 88 13.40 14.45 12.59
N PRO A 89 14.28 14.92 13.49
CA PRO A 89 14.32 16.31 13.88
C PRO A 89 14.68 17.18 12.67
N THR A 90 14.01 18.32 12.54
CA THR A 90 14.52 19.39 11.67
C THR A 90 15.83 19.92 12.28
N VAL A 91 16.69 20.55 11.46
CA VAL A 91 18.00 21.06 11.90
C VAL A 91 17.92 21.99 13.13
N SER A 92 16.73 22.52 13.44
CA SER A 92 16.41 23.37 14.59
C SER A 92 15.86 22.63 15.84
N GLY A 93 15.65 21.31 15.80
CA GLY A 93 14.98 20.54 16.86
C GLY A 93 15.93 19.65 17.68
N THR A 94 15.93 19.81 19.00
CA THR A 94 16.69 18.95 19.94
C THR A 94 16.13 17.51 19.95
N ALA A 95 16.97 16.51 19.71
CA ALA A 95 16.59 15.10 19.68
C ALA A 95 17.44 14.23 20.64
N GLY A 96 16.76 13.47 21.50
CA GLY A 96 17.36 12.62 22.52
C GLY A 96 18.13 11.41 21.97
N ALA A 97 19.35 11.22 22.46
CA ALA A 97 20.16 10.02 22.25
C ALA A 97 19.89 8.98 23.35
N ARG A 98 19.80 7.70 23.01
CA ARG A 98 19.72 6.60 23.98
C ARG A 98 21.12 6.23 24.46
N VAL A 99 21.43 6.54 25.72
CA VAL A 99 22.57 5.94 26.44
C VAL A 99 22.17 4.52 26.84
N GLY A 100 22.83 3.52 26.25
CA GLY A 100 22.73 2.13 26.68
C GLY A 100 23.35 1.96 28.06
N GLY A 101 22.56 1.49 29.03
CA GLY A 101 23.04 1.21 30.38
C GLY A 101 24.00 0.01 30.39
N GLY A 102 25.26 0.26 30.74
CA GLY A 102 26.27 -0.78 30.90
C GLY A 102 27.58 -0.28 31.50
N ARG A 103 27.70 -0.42 32.84
CA ARG A 103 28.91 -0.38 33.70
C ARG A 103 29.55 0.98 34.02
N ARG A 104 29.94 1.06 35.30
CA ARG A 104 30.63 2.16 36.00
C ARG A 104 31.96 2.47 35.31
N GLY A 105 32.15 3.74 34.97
CA GLY A 105 33.40 4.29 34.47
C GLY A 105 33.25 5.80 34.34
N THR A 106 34.10 6.51 35.06
CA THR A 106 34.32 7.97 35.12
C THR A 106 34.02 8.74 33.82
N ALA A 107 33.35 9.88 33.96
CA ALA A 107 33.21 10.90 32.92
C ALA A 107 34.60 11.37 32.41
N PRO A 108 34.67 11.77 31.14
CA PRO A 108 35.19 13.10 30.87
C PRO A 108 34.27 13.93 29.97
N SER A 109 34.26 15.21 30.32
CA SER A 109 33.98 16.43 29.56
C SER A 109 33.63 16.33 28.07
N ALA A 110 32.58 17.08 27.71
CA ALA A 110 32.45 17.80 26.44
C ALA A 110 32.81 17.00 25.18
N LEU A 111 31.98 16.01 24.84
CA LEU A 111 31.85 15.57 23.46
C LEU A 111 30.78 16.46 22.82
N SER A 112 31.27 17.42 22.04
CA SER A 112 30.58 18.08 20.94
C SER A 112 29.24 17.43 20.59
N GLU A 113 28.16 18.21 20.64
CA GLU A 113 26.99 17.91 19.81
C GLU A 113 27.55 17.61 18.41
N PRO A 114 27.42 16.38 17.88
CA PRO A 114 27.76 16.21 16.49
C PRO A 114 26.74 17.08 15.79
N SER A 115 27.22 18.06 15.04
CA SER A 115 26.44 18.78 14.04
C SER A 115 25.75 17.71 13.20
N ARG A 116 24.49 17.38 13.57
CA ARG A 116 23.69 16.28 13.05
C ARG A 116 23.14 16.71 11.71
N SER A 117 24.08 16.93 10.79
CA SER A 117 23.91 17.56 9.48
C SER A 117 23.99 16.53 8.35
N SER A 118 24.37 15.29 8.66
CA SER A 118 24.49 14.20 7.69
C SER A 118 23.27 13.30 7.71
N ALA A 119 22.71 13.04 6.54
CA ALA A 119 21.69 12.04 6.33
C ALA A 119 22.19 10.65 6.79
N GLY A 120 21.29 9.83 7.35
CA GLY A 120 21.67 8.53 7.91
C GLY A 120 20.52 7.82 8.61
N GLU A 121 20.82 6.69 9.26
CA GLU A 121 19.82 5.89 9.96
C GLU A 121 19.60 6.35 11.40
N TYR A 122 18.34 6.45 11.83
CA TYR A 122 17.96 6.89 13.17
C TYR A 122 16.75 6.12 13.69
N TRP A 123 16.68 5.96 15.00
CA TRP A 123 15.49 5.42 15.68
C TRP A 123 14.48 6.53 15.92
N ILE A 124 13.23 6.29 15.55
CA ILE A 124 12.09 7.18 15.81
C ILE A 124 10.96 6.42 16.48
N ASP A 125 10.09 7.15 17.17
CA ASP A 125 8.91 6.61 17.87
C ASP A 125 7.68 7.54 17.71
N PRO A 126 7.06 7.54 16.52
CA PRO A 126 5.95 8.44 16.16
C PRO A 126 4.73 8.36 17.09
N ASN A 127 4.33 7.17 17.49
CA ASN A 127 3.19 6.96 18.39
C ASN A 127 3.50 7.31 19.85
N GLN A 128 4.78 7.57 20.16
CA GLN A 128 5.28 7.84 21.51
C GLN A 128 4.96 6.72 22.51
N GLY A 129 5.30 6.96 23.78
CA GLY A 129 5.00 6.05 24.88
C GLY A 129 6.14 5.09 25.16
N CYS A 130 5.91 3.79 25.03
CA CYS A 130 6.93 2.80 25.32
C CYS A 130 7.82 2.62 24.10
N ALA A 131 9.04 3.16 24.13
CA ALA A 131 10.03 3.07 23.03
C ALA A 131 10.56 1.64 22.72
N ARG A 132 9.76 0.59 22.95
CA ARG A 132 10.02 -0.79 22.56
C ARG A 132 9.58 -1.05 21.12
N ASP A 133 8.61 -0.30 20.61
CA ASP A 133 8.11 -0.36 19.23
C ASP A 133 8.63 0.78 18.35
N SER A 134 9.62 1.54 18.85
CA SER A 134 10.44 2.42 18.02
C SER A 134 11.09 1.63 16.90
N PHE A 135 11.28 2.23 15.75
CA PHE A 135 11.85 1.59 14.56
C PHE A 135 12.90 2.49 13.91
N LYS A 136 13.78 1.87 13.12
CA LYS A 136 14.88 2.56 12.45
C LYS A 136 14.47 3.05 11.06
N VAL A 137 14.77 4.30 10.75
CA VAL A 137 14.44 4.95 9.47
C VAL A 137 15.65 5.70 8.93
N PHE A 138 15.60 6.04 7.65
CA PHE A 138 16.56 6.98 7.08
C PHE A 138 16.06 8.42 7.26
N CYS A 139 16.83 9.24 7.98
CA CYS A 139 16.57 10.67 8.08
C CYS A 139 17.46 11.43 7.11
N ASN A 140 16.85 12.33 6.33
CA ASN A 140 17.58 13.26 5.48
C ASN A 140 17.45 14.71 5.98
N PHE A 141 18.42 15.16 6.78
CA PHE A 141 18.43 16.52 7.34
C PHE A 141 18.74 17.61 6.32
N THR A 142 19.41 17.29 5.21
CA THR A 142 19.67 18.26 4.14
C THR A 142 18.42 18.53 3.31
N ALA A 143 17.43 17.62 3.34
CA ALA A 143 16.13 17.76 2.70
C ALA A 143 15.04 18.24 3.68
N GLY A 144 15.40 19.06 4.68
CA GLY A 144 14.40 19.59 5.62
C GLY A 144 13.96 18.60 6.70
N GLY A 145 14.70 17.50 6.91
CA GLY A 145 14.38 16.52 7.96
C GLY A 145 13.42 15.42 7.51
N GLU A 146 13.43 15.05 6.22
CA GLU A 146 12.58 13.97 5.72
C GLU A 146 12.84 12.65 6.47
N THR A 147 11.75 11.98 6.79
CA THR A 147 11.71 10.63 7.35
C THR A 147 11.38 9.65 6.24
N CYS A 148 12.34 8.85 5.80
CA CYS A 148 12.16 7.90 4.69
C CYS A 148 12.07 6.45 5.19
N VAL A 149 11.09 5.75 4.64
CA VAL A 149 10.79 4.33 4.87
C VAL A 149 10.88 3.59 3.55
N PHE A 150 11.51 2.41 3.57
CA PHE A 150 11.80 1.64 2.37
C PHE A 150 10.78 0.52 2.15
N PRO A 151 10.49 0.15 0.90
CA PRO A 151 9.71 -1.04 0.61
C PRO A 151 10.45 -2.30 1.05
N SER A 152 9.69 -3.36 1.32
CA SER A 152 10.23 -4.69 1.59
C SER A 152 11.01 -5.23 0.38
N LYS A 153 12.04 -6.03 0.62
CA LYS A 153 12.96 -6.54 -0.41
C LYS A 153 12.30 -7.39 -1.51
N ASP A 154 11.15 -7.99 -1.22
CA ASP A 154 10.36 -8.78 -2.16
C ASP A 154 9.62 -7.93 -3.21
N VAL A 155 9.38 -6.65 -2.91
CA VAL A 155 8.66 -5.71 -3.79
C VAL A 155 9.49 -4.49 -4.20
N GLU A 156 10.68 -4.32 -3.64
CA GLU A 156 11.61 -3.23 -3.97
C GLU A 156 11.98 -3.23 -5.46
N GLU A 157 12.24 -4.40 -6.04
CA GLU A 157 12.57 -4.54 -7.47
C GLU A 157 11.88 -5.78 -8.07
N VAL A 158 10.98 -5.54 -9.02
CA VAL A 158 10.35 -6.58 -9.84
C VAL A 158 11.02 -6.60 -11.22
N LYS A 159 11.67 -7.72 -11.54
CA LYS A 159 12.42 -7.89 -12.79
C LYS A 159 11.51 -7.83 -14.01
N ALA A 160 12.06 -7.33 -15.11
CA ALA A 160 11.33 -7.21 -16.36
C ALA A 160 10.93 -8.59 -16.93
N SER A 161 9.63 -8.82 -17.08
CA SER A 161 9.06 -10.05 -17.65
C SER A 161 7.93 -9.71 -18.64
N SER A 162 7.46 -10.69 -19.43
CA SER A 162 6.42 -10.44 -20.45
C SER A 162 4.99 -10.46 -19.91
N TRP A 163 4.75 -11.07 -18.75
CA TRP A 163 3.42 -11.17 -18.11
C TRP A 163 2.29 -11.64 -19.04
N GLU A 164 2.60 -12.53 -20.00
CA GLU A 164 1.69 -12.96 -21.08
C GLU A 164 0.39 -13.63 -20.62
N GLN A 165 0.39 -14.19 -19.40
CA GLN A 165 -0.77 -14.88 -18.83
C GLN A 165 -1.61 -13.99 -17.90
N GLU A 166 -1.20 -12.74 -17.71
CA GLU A 166 -1.85 -11.79 -16.80
C GLU A 166 -2.78 -10.83 -17.55
N ASP A 167 -3.67 -10.18 -16.80
CA ASP A 167 -4.72 -9.30 -17.33
C ASP A 167 -4.38 -7.83 -17.06
N PRO A 168 -4.24 -6.97 -18.10
CA PRO A 168 -3.94 -5.54 -17.94
C PRO A 168 -4.96 -4.73 -17.15
N GLN A 169 -6.16 -5.26 -16.91
CA GLN A 169 -7.17 -4.60 -16.07
C GLN A 169 -6.97 -4.84 -14.56
N ARG A 170 -6.15 -5.83 -14.20
CA ARG A 170 -5.92 -6.22 -12.80
C ARG A 170 -4.75 -5.47 -12.19
N TRP A 171 -4.78 -5.36 -10.87
CA TRP A 171 -3.67 -4.84 -10.09
C TRP A 171 -2.53 -5.87 -10.03
N PHE A 172 -1.30 -5.40 -9.85
CA PHE A 172 -0.14 -6.29 -9.73
C PHE A 172 -0.34 -7.32 -8.62
N SER A 173 -0.89 -6.94 -7.46
CA SER A 173 -1.18 -7.89 -6.37
C SER A 173 -2.15 -9.02 -6.72
N GLN A 174 -2.88 -8.92 -7.83
CA GLN A 174 -3.83 -9.93 -8.31
C GLN A 174 -3.21 -10.87 -9.35
N PHE A 175 -1.96 -10.64 -9.74
CA PHE A 175 -1.23 -11.53 -10.65
C PHE A 175 -0.81 -12.80 -9.92
N LYS A 176 -0.47 -13.85 -10.67
CA LYS A 176 -0.05 -15.13 -10.05
C LYS A 176 1.19 -15.01 -9.18
N GLU A 177 2.15 -14.18 -9.62
CA GLU A 177 3.43 -13.92 -8.93
C GLU A 177 3.48 -12.51 -8.32
N GLY A 178 2.34 -11.83 -8.22
CA GLY A 178 2.28 -10.47 -7.71
C GLY A 178 1.91 -10.40 -6.23
N SER A 179 2.22 -9.27 -5.62
CA SER A 179 1.92 -8.99 -4.21
C SER A 179 1.65 -7.49 -3.99
N ARG A 180 0.98 -7.14 -2.89
CA ARG A 180 0.87 -5.73 -2.48
C ARG A 180 2.22 -5.24 -1.98
N PHE A 181 2.48 -3.96 -2.19
CA PHE A 181 3.67 -3.31 -1.65
C PHE A 181 3.58 -3.26 -0.12
N SER A 182 4.67 -3.67 0.52
CA SER A 182 4.85 -3.59 1.97
C SER A 182 6.13 -2.81 2.27
N TYR A 183 6.25 -2.32 3.50
CA TYR A 183 7.31 -1.42 3.91
C TYR A 183 7.95 -1.89 5.21
N THR A 184 9.28 -1.74 5.28
CA THR A 184 10.07 -2.14 6.43
C THR A 184 10.84 -0.97 7.02
N ASP A 185 11.24 -1.15 8.26
CA ASP A 185 12.28 -0.33 8.86
C ASP A 185 13.65 -0.62 8.22
N SER A 186 14.67 0.15 8.59
CA SER A 186 16.04 -0.02 8.08
C SER A 186 16.68 -1.36 8.47
N ASP A 187 16.14 -2.07 9.46
CA ASP A 187 16.57 -3.41 9.88
C ASP A 187 15.77 -4.53 9.17
N GLY A 188 14.90 -4.17 8.21
CA GLY A 188 14.09 -5.11 7.43
C GLY A 188 12.87 -5.66 8.16
N GLN A 189 12.49 -5.08 9.31
CA GLN A 189 11.29 -5.49 10.02
C GLN A 189 10.04 -4.80 9.46
N PRO A 190 8.93 -5.52 9.26
CA PRO A 190 7.68 -4.93 8.77
C PRO A 190 7.18 -3.81 9.69
N LEU A 191 6.79 -2.69 9.10
CA LEU A 191 6.27 -1.57 9.86
C LEU A 191 4.80 -1.76 10.25
N GLY A 192 4.50 -1.44 11.51
CA GLY A 192 3.13 -1.45 12.01
C GLY A 192 2.28 -0.33 11.42
N VAL A 193 1.00 -0.63 11.15
CA VAL A 193 0.02 0.35 10.64
C VAL A 193 -0.09 1.58 11.57
N VAL A 194 0.00 1.36 12.88
CA VAL A 194 -0.04 2.45 13.88
C VAL A 194 1.14 3.40 13.68
N GLN A 195 2.35 2.89 13.46
CA GLN A 195 3.53 3.73 13.27
C GLN A 195 3.44 4.58 11.99
N LEU A 196 3.01 3.98 10.88
CA LEU A 196 2.74 4.73 9.64
C LEU A 196 1.63 5.78 9.81
N THR A 197 0.62 5.49 10.63
CA THR A 197 -0.47 6.44 10.89
C THR A 197 0.04 7.67 11.64
N PHE A 198 0.84 7.49 12.67
CA PHE A 198 1.43 8.62 13.39
C PHE A 198 2.45 9.39 12.54
N LEU A 199 3.25 8.70 11.71
CA LEU A 199 4.12 9.37 10.75
C LEU A 199 3.33 10.32 9.84
N ARG A 200 2.19 9.86 9.31
CA ARG A 200 1.30 10.73 8.51
C ARG A 200 0.78 11.91 9.33
N LEU A 201 0.31 11.70 10.55
CA LEU A 201 -0.24 12.78 11.38
C LEU A 201 0.79 13.85 11.75
N LEU A 202 2.06 13.49 11.80
CA LEU A 202 3.17 14.35 12.20
C LEU A 202 3.94 14.95 11.00
N SER A 203 3.37 14.84 9.80
CA SER A 203 3.98 15.31 8.56
C SER A 203 3.11 16.36 7.87
N VAL A 204 3.69 17.12 6.97
CA VAL A 204 2.98 18.13 6.16
C VAL A 204 2.82 17.71 4.69
N SER A 205 3.72 16.85 4.20
CA SER A 205 3.65 16.29 2.86
C SER A 205 4.44 14.98 2.79
N ALA A 206 4.13 14.16 1.79
CA ALA A 206 4.88 12.95 1.51
C ALA A 206 5.20 12.86 0.03
N ARG A 207 6.36 12.27 -0.28
CA ARG A 207 6.77 11.95 -1.64
C ARG A 207 7.23 10.51 -1.77
N GLN A 208 6.98 9.91 -2.93
CA GLN A 208 7.46 8.58 -3.27
C GLN A 208 7.74 8.50 -4.76
N ASN A 209 8.87 7.88 -5.12
CA ASN A 209 9.22 7.62 -6.50
C ASN A 209 8.86 6.19 -6.89
N PHE A 210 8.51 6.01 -8.15
CA PHE A 210 8.26 4.72 -8.77
C PHE A 210 8.97 4.68 -10.12
N THR A 211 9.88 3.73 -10.30
CA THR A 211 10.61 3.56 -11.56
C THR A 211 10.01 2.40 -12.33
N TYR A 212 9.54 2.65 -13.54
CA TYR A 212 9.04 1.63 -14.44
C TYR A 212 10.07 1.31 -15.52
N HIS A 213 10.44 0.04 -15.63
CA HIS A 213 11.32 -0.48 -16.67
C HIS A 213 10.48 -1.07 -17.79
N CYS A 214 10.63 -0.53 -18.99
CA CYS A 214 9.80 -0.89 -20.14
C CYS A 214 10.63 -1.50 -21.25
N HIS A 215 10.07 -2.48 -21.95
CA HIS A 215 10.48 -2.86 -23.29
C HIS A 215 9.26 -2.88 -24.20
N ARG A 216 9.24 -1.96 -25.18
CA ARG A 216 8.10 -1.75 -26.10
C ARG A 216 6.75 -1.53 -25.38
N SER A 217 6.78 -0.84 -24.25
CA SER A 217 5.60 -0.53 -23.43
C SER A 217 5.64 0.94 -22.99
N VAL A 218 4.48 1.59 -22.93
CA VAL A 218 4.30 2.97 -22.47
C VAL A 218 3.98 2.98 -20.98
N ALA A 219 4.62 3.91 -20.26
CA ALA A 219 4.44 4.07 -18.81
C ALA A 219 3.63 5.31 -18.43
N TRP A 220 3.69 6.38 -19.23
CA TRP A 220 3.08 7.65 -18.89
C TRP A 220 2.49 8.36 -20.11
N HIS A 221 3.29 9.14 -20.84
CA HIS A 221 2.84 9.80 -22.07
C HIS A 221 3.09 8.91 -23.28
N SER A 222 2.13 8.77 -24.18
CA SER A 222 2.32 8.07 -25.45
C SER A 222 2.63 9.07 -26.56
N THR A 223 3.83 9.00 -27.15
CA THR A 223 4.22 9.90 -28.25
C THR A 223 3.43 9.61 -29.54
N SER A 224 2.98 8.37 -29.75
CA SER A 224 2.26 7.98 -30.97
C SER A 224 0.83 8.51 -31.01
N THR A 225 0.15 8.53 -29.85
CA THR A 225 -1.24 8.98 -29.71
C THR A 225 -1.35 10.40 -29.14
N GLY A 226 -0.29 10.91 -28.51
CA GLY A 226 -0.30 12.21 -27.84
C GLY A 226 -1.16 12.25 -26.57
N ASP A 227 -1.44 11.10 -25.95
CA ASP A 227 -2.32 10.98 -24.78
C ASP A 227 -1.68 10.19 -23.63
N HIS A 228 -2.42 10.09 -22.51
CA HIS A 228 -2.01 9.38 -21.29
C HIS A 228 -2.90 8.17 -21.00
N ARG A 229 -3.57 7.60 -22.02
CA ARG A 229 -4.54 6.51 -21.83
C ARG A 229 -3.89 5.22 -21.30
N HIS A 230 -2.61 5.04 -21.63
CA HIS A 230 -1.79 3.91 -21.22
C HIS A 230 -0.93 4.22 -19.97
N ALA A 231 -1.13 5.37 -19.34
CA ALA A 231 -0.37 5.76 -18.16
C ALA A 231 -0.59 4.78 -17.01
N LEU A 232 0.48 4.55 -16.24
CA LEU A 232 0.44 3.78 -15.01
C LEU A 232 -0.59 4.36 -14.04
N ARG A 233 -1.18 3.45 -13.28
CA ARG A 233 -2.13 3.78 -12.21
C ARG A 233 -1.64 3.16 -10.91
N PHE A 234 -1.75 3.90 -9.83
CA PHE A 234 -1.30 3.46 -8.53
C PHE A 234 -2.48 3.30 -7.57
N LEU A 235 -2.37 2.34 -6.66
CA LEU A 235 -3.27 2.23 -5.53
C LEU A 235 -2.62 2.91 -4.33
N ALA A 236 -3.32 3.88 -3.77
CA ALA A 236 -2.89 4.61 -2.58
C ALA A 236 -3.16 3.79 -1.30
N ALA A 237 -2.60 4.24 -0.17
CA ALA A 237 -2.83 3.62 1.13
C ALA A 237 -4.27 3.76 1.65
N ASN A 238 -5.00 4.77 1.18
CA ASN A 238 -6.43 4.96 1.44
C ASN A 238 -7.33 4.23 0.42
N GLU A 239 -6.78 3.29 -0.36
CA GLU A 239 -7.46 2.51 -1.41
C GLU A 239 -7.99 3.37 -2.59
N GLU A 240 -7.53 4.61 -2.71
CA GLU A 240 -7.84 5.49 -3.84
C GLU A 240 -6.96 5.15 -5.06
N GLU A 241 -7.56 5.19 -6.26
CA GLU A 241 -6.81 5.07 -7.51
C GLU A 241 -6.20 6.41 -7.92
N LEU A 242 -4.87 6.48 -7.93
CA LEU A 242 -4.11 7.62 -8.40
C LEU A 242 -3.70 7.40 -9.86
N SER A 243 -4.14 8.28 -10.75
CA SER A 243 -3.86 8.25 -12.18
C SER A 243 -3.57 9.65 -12.71
N TYR A 244 -3.16 9.75 -13.98
CA TYR A 244 -2.99 11.04 -14.65
C TYR A 244 -4.23 11.94 -14.56
N ASP A 245 -5.43 11.35 -14.72
CA ASP A 245 -6.69 12.11 -14.75
C ASP A 245 -7.20 12.46 -13.34
N THR A 246 -6.88 11.64 -12.34
CA THR A 246 -7.44 11.77 -10.98
C THR A 246 -6.52 12.50 -10.00
N SER A 247 -5.21 12.53 -10.27
CA SER A 247 -4.24 13.04 -9.31
C SER A 247 -3.27 14.05 -9.94
N PRO A 248 -3.35 15.35 -9.57
CA PRO A 248 -2.40 16.35 -10.03
C PRO A 248 -1.00 16.21 -9.37
N TYR A 249 -0.86 15.27 -8.44
CA TYR A 249 0.34 15.07 -7.63
C TYR A 249 1.32 14.08 -8.23
N ILE A 250 0.97 13.43 -9.34
CA ILE A 250 1.87 12.53 -10.08
C ILE A 250 2.57 13.33 -11.17
N LYS A 251 3.90 13.28 -11.19
CA LYS A 251 4.74 13.93 -12.20
C LYS A 251 5.75 12.95 -12.76
N ALA A 252 5.98 13.01 -14.07
CA ALA A 252 7.09 12.30 -14.70
C ALA A 252 8.37 13.11 -14.51
N VAL A 253 9.29 12.57 -13.71
CA VAL A 253 10.66 13.12 -13.55
C VAL A 253 11.49 12.82 -14.79
N ALA A 254 11.29 11.63 -15.37
CA ALA A 254 11.85 11.22 -16.64
C ALA A 254 10.89 10.24 -17.33
N ASP A 255 10.61 10.42 -18.63
CA ASP A 255 9.76 9.51 -19.41
C ASP A 255 10.51 8.99 -20.64
N GLY A 256 11.26 7.92 -20.44
CA GLY A 256 11.95 7.23 -21.53
C GLY A 256 11.08 6.21 -22.26
N CYS A 257 9.90 5.88 -21.75
CA CYS A 257 9.01 4.84 -22.29
C CYS A 257 8.00 5.39 -23.32
N ALA A 258 7.94 6.72 -23.48
CA ALA A 258 6.94 7.39 -24.31
C ALA A 258 6.89 6.94 -25.78
N THR A 259 8.02 6.49 -26.34
CA THR A 259 8.11 6.08 -27.75
C THR A 259 7.67 4.63 -28.00
N ARG A 260 7.39 3.85 -26.94
CA ARG A 260 7.03 2.41 -27.02
C ARG A 260 8.05 1.59 -27.83
N LYS A 261 9.35 1.92 -27.75
CA LYS A 261 10.44 1.28 -28.51
C LYS A 261 11.64 0.94 -27.64
N GLY A 262 12.28 -0.18 -27.95
CA GLY A 262 13.48 -0.64 -27.24
C GLY A 262 13.23 -0.83 -25.74
N SER A 263 14.32 -0.96 -24.98
CA SER A 263 14.30 -0.93 -23.52
C SER A 263 14.60 0.47 -23.02
N SER A 264 13.84 0.94 -22.03
CA SER A 264 14.03 2.25 -21.40
C SER A 264 13.43 2.25 -19.98
N ARG A 265 13.44 3.40 -19.32
CA ARG A 265 12.80 3.58 -18.01
C ARG A 265 12.05 4.90 -17.90
N THR A 266 11.01 4.90 -17.07
CA THR A 266 10.23 6.08 -16.69
C THR A 266 10.22 6.20 -15.19
N VAL A 267 10.50 7.38 -14.66
CA VAL A 267 10.49 7.67 -13.22
C VAL A 267 9.32 8.60 -12.94
N LEU A 268 8.36 8.12 -12.17
CA LEU A 268 7.23 8.89 -11.69
C LEU A 268 7.44 9.26 -10.22
N GLU A 269 7.19 10.52 -9.89
CA GLU A 269 7.15 11.01 -8.51
C GLU A 269 5.70 11.30 -8.15
N VAL A 270 5.25 10.76 -7.02
CA VAL A 270 3.99 11.12 -6.37
C VAL A 270 4.34 12.00 -5.18
N SER A 271 4.05 13.31 -5.26
CA SER A 271 4.30 14.28 -4.19
C SER A 271 3.01 14.96 -3.79
N THR A 272 2.48 14.63 -2.62
CA THR A 272 1.11 14.99 -2.20
C THR A 272 1.07 15.54 -0.77
N PRO A 273 0.25 16.58 -0.50
CA PRO A 273 -0.07 17.01 0.87
C PRO A 273 -1.10 16.08 1.55
N ARG A 274 -1.73 15.16 0.81
CA ARG A 274 -2.70 14.18 1.34
C ARG A 274 -1.99 12.93 1.82
N LEU A 275 -1.58 12.95 3.09
CA LEU A 275 -0.70 11.96 3.70
C LEU A 275 -1.34 10.57 3.81
N GLU A 276 -2.66 10.49 3.83
CA GLU A 276 -3.43 9.26 3.76
C GLU A 276 -3.24 8.50 2.44
N GLN A 277 -2.77 9.16 1.37
CA GLN A 277 -2.56 8.51 0.07
C GLN A 277 -1.26 7.70 0.01
N LEU A 278 -0.25 8.04 0.81
CA LEU A 278 1.05 7.37 0.80
C LEU A 278 1.26 6.48 2.04
N PRO A 279 2.05 5.40 1.93
CA PRO A 279 2.76 4.96 0.72
C PRO A 279 1.86 4.30 -0.34
N LEU A 280 2.38 4.15 -1.55
CA LEU A 280 1.75 3.34 -2.60
C LEU A 280 1.64 1.87 -2.17
N THR A 281 0.51 1.24 -2.45
CA THR A 281 0.22 -0.14 -2.05
C THR A 281 0.15 -1.11 -3.23
N ASP A 282 -0.04 -0.61 -4.45
CA ASP A 282 -0.13 -1.41 -5.66
C ASP A 282 0.10 -0.57 -6.93
N VAL A 283 0.29 -1.24 -8.06
CA VAL A 283 0.39 -0.64 -9.39
C VAL A 283 -0.46 -1.43 -10.38
N ARG A 284 -1.09 -0.73 -11.32
CA ARG A 284 -1.73 -1.33 -12.49
C ARG A 284 -1.08 -0.80 -13.75
N VAL A 285 -0.60 -1.74 -14.57
CA VAL A 285 0.05 -1.49 -15.86
C VAL A 285 -0.96 -1.73 -16.97
N VAL A 286 -1.11 -0.79 -17.89
CA VAL A 286 -2.14 -0.87 -18.95
C VAL A 286 -1.58 -1.37 -20.27
N ASP A 287 -0.38 -0.93 -20.67
CA ASP A 287 0.22 -1.27 -21.97
C ASP A 287 1.15 -2.50 -21.89
N PHE A 288 0.56 -3.68 -21.73
CA PHE A 288 1.28 -4.96 -21.88
C PHE A 288 0.38 -6.06 -22.46
N GLY A 289 0.99 -7.19 -22.85
CA GLY A 289 0.31 -8.37 -23.37
C GLY A 289 0.49 -8.59 -24.88
N GLU A 290 1.01 -7.61 -25.62
CA GLU A 290 1.43 -7.82 -27.01
C GLU A 290 2.78 -8.57 -27.09
N PRO A 291 3.04 -9.30 -28.19
CA PRO A 291 4.30 -10.01 -28.37
C PRO A 291 5.52 -9.10 -28.24
N ASN A 292 6.51 -9.55 -27.46
CA ASN A 292 7.75 -8.82 -27.14
C ASN A 292 7.59 -7.61 -26.22
N GLN A 293 6.42 -7.37 -25.62
CA GLN A 293 6.33 -6.43 -24.52
C GLN A 293 6.89 -7.07 -23.25
N ARG A 294 7.64 -6.28 -22.49
CA ARG A 294 8.09 -6.68 -21.15
C ARG A 294 8.08 -5.47 -20.24
N PHE A 295 7.82 -5.71 -18.96
CA PHE A 295 7.97 -4.68 -17.96
C PHE A 295 8.41 -5.23 -16.61
N GLY A 296 9.08 -4.37 -15.87
CA GLY A 296 9.43 -4.52 -14.46
C GLY A 296 9.38 -3.14 -13.80
N PHE A 297 9.62 -3.07 -12.51
CA PHE A 297 9.60 -1.79 -11.80
C PHE A 297 10.40 -1.83 -10.50
N GLU A 298 10.75 -0.65 -10.01
CA GLU A 298 11.33 -0.44 -8.69
C GLU A 298 10.39 0.46 -7.89
N VAL A 299 10.08 0.05 -6.66
CA VAL A 299 9.35 0.86 -5.70
C VAL A 299 10.37 1.67 -4.93
N GLY A 300 10.26 3.00 -4.96
CA GLY A 300 11.13 3.89 -4.18
C GLY A 300 10.68 4.00 -2.72
N PRO A 301 11.53 4.54 -1.83
CA PRO A 301 11.13 4.83 -0.47
C PRO A 301 10.02 5.89 -0.44
N VAL A 302 9.14 5.79 0.55
CA VAL A 302 8.22 6.86 0.90
C VAL A 302 8.93 7.78 1.89
N CYS A 303 8.98 9.07 1.59
CA CYS A 303 9.61 10.08 2.44
C CYS A 303 8.55 11.06 2.91
N PHE A 304 8.47 11.22 4.23
CA PHE A 304 7.56 12.12 4.92
C PHE A 304 8.32 13.35 5.39
N LEU A 305 7.81 14.54 5.05
CA LEU A 305 8.37 15.81 5.49
C LEU A 305 7.61 16.29 6.73
N GLY A 306 8.33 16.51 7.84
CA GLY A 306 7.82 17.01 9.12
C GLY A 306 7.77 18.52 9.24
#